data_AF-A0A8D2AQY7-F1
#
_entry.id   AF-A0A8D2AQY7-F1
#
_cell.length_a   1.000
_cell.length_b   1.000
_cell.length_c   1.000
_cell.angle_alpha   90.00
_cell.angle_beta   90.00
_cell.angle_gamma   90.00
#
_symmetry.space_group_name_H-M   'P 1'
#
loop_
_entity.id
_entity.type
_entity.pdbx_description
1 polymer ?
#
loop_
_entity_poly.entity_id
_entity_poly.type
_entity_poly.pdbx_seq_one_letter_code
_entity_poly.pdbx_strand_id
1 'polypeptide(L)'
;MSKIKLNYRGKQLWDNRVAYPNPIAMARSRGPIQSSGPTTQDYLNRPRPTWEEVKEQLEKKKKGSKALAKFEGKMNENWKKELEKHRERLLSGNESSSKKNNNNKRKKRRNLLDF
;
A
#
# COMPACT_ATOMS: atom_id res chain seq x y z
N MET A 1 -46.13 -51.17 15.48
CA MET A 1 -45.78 -49.78 15.84
C MET A 1 -45.09 -49.79 17.20
N SER A 2 -43.76 -49.74 17.23
CA SER A 2 -42.94 -49.71 18.44
C SER A 2 -42.92 -48.29 19.01
N LYS A 3 -43.28 -48.13 20.29
CA LYS A 3 -43.12 -46.86 21.03
C LYS A 3 -41.85 -46.95 21.87
N ILE A 4 -40.78 -46.31 21.42
CA ILE A 4 -39.59 -46.07 22.23
C ILE A 4 -39.89 -44.87 23.14
N LYS A 5 -40.04 -45.09 24.44
CA LYS A 5 -40.06 -44.01 25.44
C LYS A 5 -38.65 -43.85 26.00
N LEU A 6 -37.93 -42.82 25.54
CA LEU A 6 -36.72 -42.33 26.19
C LEU A 6 -37.12 -41.43 27.36
N ASN A 7 -36.91 -41.90 28.59
CA ASN A 7 -37.05 -41.09 29.80
C ASN A 7 -35.67 -40.60 30.24
N TYR A 8 -35.29 -39.39 29.84
CA TYR A 8 -34.16 -38.68 30.44
C TYR A 8 -34.67 -37.86 31.63
N ARG A 9 -34.50 -38.37 32.86
CA ARG A 9 -34.63 -37.55 34.07
C ARG A 9 -33.33 -36.77 34.29
N GLY A 10 -33.23 -35.58 33.70
CA GLY A 10 -32.21 -34.61 34.08
C GLY A 10 -32.56 -33.99 35.43
N LYS A 11 -31.87 -34.37 36.51
CA LYS A 11 -31.87 -33.59 37.76
C LYS A 11 -31.00 -32.36 37.53
N GLN A 12 -31.58 -31.16 37.50
CA GLN A 12 -30.81 -29.92 37.62
C GLN A 12 -30.30 -29.82 39.06
N LEU A 13 -28.99 -30.02 39.24
CA LEU A 13 -28.30 -29.68 40.49
C LEU A 13 -28.05 -28.17 40.47
N TRP A 14 -28.72 -27.40 41.33
CA TRP A 14 -28.35 -26.00 41.52
C TRP A 14 -27.02 -25.94 42.28
N ASP A 15 -26.07 -25.18 41.72
CA ASP A 15 -24.77 -24.95 42.34
C ASP A 15 -24.94 -23.95 43.49
N ASN A 16 -24.82 -24.44 44.74
CA ASN A 16 -24.95 -23.65 45.96
C ASN A 16 -23.64 -22.97 46.38
N ARG A 17 -22.61 -22.95 45.52
CA ARG A 17 -21.35 -22.26 45.83
C ARG A 17 -21.59 -20.75 45.87
N VAL A 18 -21.65 -20.21 47.09
CA VAL A 18 -21.59 -18.77 47.33
C VAL A 18 -20.23 -18.27 46.86
N ALA A 19 -20.19 -17.58 45.73
CA ALA A 19 -18.97 -16.95 45.24
C ALA A 19 -18.58 -15.83 46.21
N TYR A 20 -17.58 -16.09 47.06
CA TYR A 20 -16.99 -15.04 47.88
C TYR A 20 -16.13 -14.15 46.97
N PRO A 21 -16.42 -12.84 46.88
CA PRO A 21 -15.65 -11.96 46.02
C PRO A 21 -14.23 -11.81 46.57
N ASN A 22 -13.23 -11.91 45.69
CA ASN A 22 -11.83 -11.78 46.07
C ASN A 22 -11.56 -10.35 46.61
N PRO A 23 -11.14 -10.17 47.87
CA PRO A 23 -10.95 -8.85 48.48
C PRO A 23 -9.88 -8.01 47.77
N ILE A 24 -8.86 -8.64 47.17
CA ILE A 24 -7.83 -7.95 46.40
C ILE A 24 -8.42 -7.43 45.08
N ALA A 25 -9.28 -8.19 44.42
CA ALA A 25 -9.97 -7.75 43.22
C ALA A 25 -10.94 -6.60 43.53
N MET A 26 -11.65 -6.66 44.66
CA MET A 26 -12.52 -5.59 45.14
C MET A 26 -11.76 -4.31 45.49
N ALA A 27 -10.59 -4.43 46.14
CA ALA A 27 -9.75 -3.27 46.42
C ALA A 27 -9.23 -2.63 45.13
N ARG A 28 -8.86 -3.44 44.13
CA ARG A 28 -8.41 -2.96 42.82
C ARG A 28 -9.51 -2.27 42.02
N SER A 29 -10.76 -2.75 42.09
CA SER A 29 -11.88 -2.13 41.36
C SER A 29 -12.37 -0.82 41.99
N ARG A 30 -12.23 -0.69 43.31
CA ARG A 30 -12.56 0.54 44.05
C ARG A 30 -11.43 1.58 44.03
N GLY A 31 -10.22 1.17 43.65
CA GLY A 31 -9.07 2.05 43.53
C GLY A 31 -9.16 2.98 42.30
N PRO A 32 -8.38 4.07 42.26
CA PRO A 32 -8.28 4.90 41.07
C PRO A 32 -7.90 4.07 39.85
N ILE A 33 -8.65 4.26 38.75
CA ILE A 33 -8.40 3.57 37.48
C ILE A 33 -6.95 3.81 37.09
N GLN A 34 -6.18 2.73 36.97
CA GLN A 34 -4.82 2.75 36.44
C GLN A 34 -4.89 3.02 34.94
N SER A 35 -5.20 4.27 34.57
CA SER A 35 -5.28 4.67 33.16
C SER A 35 -3.87 4.76 32.62
N SER A 36 -3.44 3.72 31.91
CA SER A 36 -2.14 3.66 31.22
C SER A 36 -2.03 4.61 30.02
N GLY A 37 -2.89 5.63 29.94
CA GLY A 37 -2.97 6.53 28.80
C GLY A 37 -3.99 7.66 28.99
N PRO A 38 -4.07 8.56 27.99
CA PRO A 38 -5.00 9.67 28.01
C PRO A 38 -6.45 9.17 28.11
N THR A 39 -7.23 9.78 28.99
CA THR A 39 -8.65 9.50 29.12
C THR A 39 -9.39 9.88 27.85
N THR A 40 -10.57 9.32 27.61
CA THR A 40 -11.45 9.72 26.50
C THR A 40 -11.65 11.24 26.47
N GLN A 41 -11.73 11.88 27.64
CA GLN A 41 -11.87 13.33 27.75
C GLN A 41 -10.66 14.09 27.21
N ASP A 42 -9.46 13.52 27.30
CA ASP A 42 -8.22 14.12 26.79
C ASP A 42 -8.18 14.17 25.26
N TYR A 43 -8.99 13.35 24.58
CA TYR A 43 -9.16 13.42 23.13
C TYR A 43 -10.21 14.47 22.73
N LEU A 44 -11.28 14.58 23.52
CA LEU A 44 -12.34 15.57 23.31
C LEU A 44 -11.87 17.01 23.52
N ASN A 45 -10.96 17.21 24.47
CA ASN A 45 -10.42 18.53 24.83
C ASN A 45 -9.20 18.97 23.99
N ARG A 46 -8.80 18.21 22.96
CA ARG A 46 -7.63 18.58 22.15
C ARG A 46 -7.90 19.89 21.41
N PRO A 47 -6.92 20.81 21.35
CA PRO A 47 -7.04 21.97 20.49
C PRO A 47 -7.23 21.48 19.06
N ARG A 48 -8.38 21.82 18.46
CA ARG A 48 -8.65 21.51 17.07
C ARG A 48 -7.82 22.50 16.24
N PRO A 49 -7.06 22.02 15.24
CA PRO A 49 -6.31 22.93 14.41
C PRO A 49 -7.29 23.84 13.66
N THR A 50 -6.92 25.11 13.57
CA THR A 50 -7.68 26.08 12.80
C THR A 50 -7.54 25.80 11.31
N TRP A 51 -8.49 26.28 10.49
CA TRP A 51 -8.44 26.06 9.05
C TRP A 51 -7.18 26.65 8.39
N GLU A 52 -6.63 27.71 8.97
CA GLU A 52 -5.38 28.33 8.53
C GLU A 52 -4.17 27.43 8.79
N GLU A 53 -4.06 26.84 9.97
CA GLU A 53 -3.00 25.90 10.31
C GLU A 53 -3.10 24.61 9.49
N VAL A 54 -4.31 24.12 9.21
CA VAL A 54 -4.53 22.97 8.33
C VAL A 54 -4.04 23.28 6.90
N LYS A 55 -4.32 24.48 6.40
CA LYS A 55 -3.87 24.94 5.09
C LYS A 55 -2.34 25.07 5.05
N GLU A 56 -1.73 25.61 6.08
CA GLU A 56 -0.27 25.72 6.20
C GLU A 56 0.39 24.34 6.29
N GLN A 57 -0.20 23.38 6.99
CA GLN A 57 0.27 22.00 7.04
C GLN A 57 0.15 21.30 5.68
N LEU A 58 -0.92 21.54 4.94
CA LEU A 58 -1.08 21.06 3.57
C LEU A 58 -0.03 21.66 2.63
N GLU A 59 0.25 22.95 2.76
CA GLU A 59 1.31 23.62 2.00
C GLU A 59 2.71 23.12 2.37
N LYS A 60 2.99 22.87 3.65
CA LYS A 60 4.25 22.26 4.12
C LYS A 60 4.40 20.81 3.65
N LYS A 61 3.32 20.02 3.64
CA LYS A 61 3.31 18.65 3.11
C LYS A 61 3.45 18.61 1.59
N LYS A 62 2.80 19.55 0.87
CA LYS A 62 2.97 19.74 -0.58
C LYS A 62 4.39 20.21 -0.92
N LYS A 63 4.98 21.07 -0.09
CA LYS A 63 6.42 21.40 -0.08
C LYS A 63 7.24 20.28 0.59
N GLY A 64 6.98 19.03 0.26
CA GLY A 64 7.70 17.87 0.79
C GLY A 64 9.22 17.93 0.57
N SER A 65 9.93 16.91 1.05
CA SER A 65 11.40 16.88 1.14
C SER A 65 12.10 17.30 -0.16
N LYS A 66 12.79 18.45 -0.13
CA LYS A 66 13.66 18.98 -1.20
C LYS A 66 14.65 17.93 -1.75
N ALA A 67 14.99 16.92 -0.95
CA ALA A 67 15.82 15.78 -1.33
C ALA A 67 15.13 14.78 -2.27
N LEU A 68 13.83 14.50 -2.08
CA LEU A 68 13.05 13.62 -2.96
C LEU A 68 12.86 14.24 -4.34
N ALA A 69 12.53 15.54 -4.39
CA ALA A 69 12.40 16.25 -5.66
C ALA A 69 13.71 16.29 -6.47
N LYS A 70 14.86 16.44 -5.78
CA LYS A 70 16.19 16.36 -6.42
C LYS A 70 16.51 14.94 -6.92
N PHE A 71 16.12 13.90 -6.18
CA PHE A 71 16.30 12.51 -6.58
C PHE A 71 15.42 12.14 -7.78
N GLU A 72 14.13 12.51 -7.75
CA GLU A 72 13.18 12.33 -8.85
C GLU A 72 13.63 13.05 -10.12
N GLY A 73 14.16 14.27 -9.99
CA GLY A 73 14.73 15.02 -11.12
C GLY A 73 15.90 14.28 -11.78
N LYS A 74 16.85 13.79 -10.98
CA LYS A 74 18.03 13.06 -11.48
C LYS A 74 17.65 11.76 -12.20
N MET A 75 16.65 11.04 -11.71
CA MET A 75 16.16 9.82 -12.37
C MET A 75 15.43 10.12 -13.69
N ASN A 76 14.65 11.19 -13.72
CA ASN A 76 13.92 11.61 -14.92
C ASN A 76 14.86 12.06 -16.06
N GLU A 77 15.95 12.76 -15.72
CA GLU A 77 16.99 13.12 -16.70
C GLU A 77 17.68 11.90 -17.31
N ASN A 78 18.01 10.90 -16.49
CA ASN A 78 18.59 9.65 -16.99
C ASN A 78 17.64 8.90 -17.92
N TRP A 79 16.35 8.81 -17.59
CA TRP A 79 15.37 8.17 -18.47
C TRP A 79 15.15 8.93 -19.78
N LYS A 80 15.15 10.27 -19.76
CA LYS A 80 15.09 11.06 -20.99
C LYS A 80 16.27 10.76 -21.92
N LYS A 81 17.48 10.70 -21.38
CA LYS A 81 18.69 10.34 -22.15
C LYS A 81 18.63 8.92 -22.71
N GLU A 82 18.15 7.95 -21.94
CA GLU A 82 18.01 6.56 -22.39
C GLU A 82 16.98 6.45 -23.53
N LEU A 83 15.83 7.13 -23.40
CA LEU A 83 14.80 7.16 -24.44
C LEU A 83 15.26 7.89 -25.70
N GLU A 84 16.03 8.96 -25.56
CA GLU A 84 16.62 9.70 -26.69
C GLU A 84 17.63 8.84 -27.45
N LYS A 85 18.54 8.16 -26.75
CA LYS A 85 19.50 7.22 -27.34
C LYS A 85 18.79 6.05 -28.04
N HIS A 86 17.70 5.53 -27.46
CA HIS A 86 16.91 4.48 -28.07
C HIS A 86 16.19 4.97 -29.34
N ARG A 87 15.64 6.19 -29.33
CA ARG A 87 15.04 6.82 -30.52
C ARG A 87 16.06 7.03 -31.63
N GLU A 88 17.25 7.55 -31.29
CA GLU A 88 18.34 7.75 -32.25
C GLU A 88 18.79 6.42 -32.87
N ARG A 89 18.91 5.35 -32.08
CA ARG A 89 19.27 4.02 -32.57
C ARG A 89 18.22 3.44 -33.53
N LEU A 90 16.93 3.65 -33.26
CA LEU A 90 15.85 3.23 -34.16
C LEU A 90 15.87 4.02 -35.48
N LEU A 91 16.14 5.32 -35.41
CA LEU A 91 16.22 6.19 -36.58
C LEU A 91 17.46 5.88 -37.44
N SER A 92 18.63 5.66 -36.82
CA SER A 92 19.87 5.36 -37.54
C SER A 92 19.96 3.91 -38.05
N GLY A 93 19.33 2.96 -37.35
CA GLY A 93 19.33 1.55 -37.72
C GLY A 93 18.55 1.21 -39.01
N ASN A 94 17.66 2.10 -39.46
CA ASN A 94 16.77 1.83 -40.59
C ASN A 94 17.37 2.23 -41.97
N GLU A 95 18.33 3.17 -42.02
CA GLU A 95 18.96 3.57 -43.28
C GLU A 95 19.89 2.49 -43.86
N SER A 96 20.65 1.81 -43.01
CA SER A 96 21.69 0.86 -43.46
C SER A 96 21.12 -0.47 -43.96
N SER A 97 20.07 -0.99 -43.32
CA SER A 97 19.41 -2.26 -43.68
C SER A 97 18.62 -2.14 -44.99
N SER A 98 17.90 -1.02 -45.16
CA SER A 98 17.16 -0.64 -46.37
C SER A 98 18.09 -0.58 -47.60
N LYS A 99 19.25 0.09 -47.48
CA LYS A 99 20.20 0.24 -48.58
C LYS A 99 20.84 -1.09 -48.99
N LYS A 100 21.15 -1.96 -48.01
CA LYS A 100 21.71 -3.30 -48.26
C LYS A 100 20.71 -4.23 -48.95
N ASN A 101 19.43 -4.20 -48.54
CA ASN A 101 18.37 -4.98 -49.20
C ASN A 101 18.07 -4.49 -50.62
N ASN A 102 18.04 -3.18 -50.85
CA ASN A 102 17.81 -2.62 -52.19
C ASN A 102 18.96 -2.96 -53.16
N ASN A 103 20.21 -2.93 -52.70
CA ASN A 103 21.36 -3.32 -53.53
C ASN A 103 21.35 -4.81 -53.87
N ASN A 104 21.00 -5.69 -52.93
CA ASN A 104 20.87 -7.12 -53.19
C ASN A 104 19.73 -7.43 -54.18
N LYS A 105 18.60 -6.73 -54.09
CA LYS A 105 17.47 -6.88 -55.02
C LYS A 105 17.85 -6.41 -56.42
N ARG A 106 18.58 -5.28 -56.55
CA ARG A 106 19.11 -4.80 -57.83
C ARG A 106 20.10 -5.78 -58.46
N LYS A 107 21.05 -6.34 -57.69
CA LYS A 107 22.00 -7.35 -58.19
C LYS A 107 21.29 -8.62 -58.69
N LYS A 108 20.33 -9.14 -57.93
CA LYS A 108 19.53 -10.31 -58.37
C LYS A 108 18.78 -10.05 -59.68
N ARG A 109 18.21 -8.85 -59.87
CA ARG A 109 17.53 -8.52 -61.13
C ARG A 109 18.48 -8.42 -62.32
N ARG A 110 19.70 -7.89 -62.13
CA ARG A 110 20.72 -7.84 -63.20
C ARG A 110 21.17 -9.24 -63.61
N ASN A 111 21.47 -10.09 -62.62
CA ASN A 111 21.85 -11.49 -62.89
C ASN A 111 20.73 -12.31 -63.56
N LEU A 112 19.46 -11.90 -63.43
CA LEU A 112 18.32 -12.56 -64.08
C LEU A 112 18.07 -12.08 -65.51
N LEU A 113 18.68 -10.95 -65.91
CA LEU A 113 18.58 -10.36 -67.26
C LEU A 113 19.76 -10.75 -68.16
N ASP A 114 20.80 -11.36 -67.60
CA ASP A 114 22.02 -11.80 -68.30
C ASP A 114 21.99 -13.31 -68.66
N PHE A 115 20.83 -13.97 -68.55
CA PHE A 115 20.52 -15.31 -69.09
C PHE A 115 19.46 -15.18 -70.18
#